data_AF-A0A366KKI9-F1
#
_entry.id   AF-A0A366KKI9-F1
#
_cell.length_a   1.000
_cell.length_b   1.000
_cell.length_c   1.000
_cell.angle_alpha   90.00
_cell.angle_beta   90.00
_cell.angle_gamma   90.00
#
_symmetry.space_group_name_H-M   'P 1'
#
loop_
_entity.id
_entity.type
_entity.pdbx_description
1 polymer ?
#
loop_
_entity_poly.entity_id
_entity_poly.type
_entity_poly.pdbx_seq_one_letter_code
_entity_poly.pdbx_strand_id
1 'polypeptide(L)'
;MIFLSSGYSFNKFLLKDTKVSETEITDNKAAHIRYQIMKLSLLFVLAALLLSCTNQMDGAGAAKQYCECMKLNKSDEQYGYAYTVCSAELAKKYRYYRIFYIDTKDKEFNVNLPQATRDSTNRFIGDFLDYRNANNCAP
;
A
#
# COMPACT_ATOMS: atom_id res chain seq x y z
N MET A 1 -40.79 0.65 -83.08
CA MET A 1 -41.09 2.00 -82.57
C MET A 1 -39.80 2.55 -81.97
N ILE A 2 -39.26 3.60 -82.57
CA ILE A 2 -38.05 4.32 -82.14
C ILE A 2 -38.45 5.26 -81.01
N PHE A 3 -37.68 5.34 -79.92
CA PHE A 3 -37.40 6.61 -79.22
C PHE A 3 -36.04 6.56 -78.52
N LEU A 4 -35.25 7.59 -78.83
CA LEU A 4 -33.92 7.93 -78.35
C LEU A 4 -33.98 8.78 -77.07
N SER A 5 -32.80 8.93 -76.45
CA SER A 5 -32.38 10.00 -75.52
C SER A 5 -32.96 9.90 -74.10
N SER A 6 -32.26 10.18 -73.01
CA SER A 6 -31.11 11.07 -72.78
C SER A 6 -30.58 10.84 -71.35
N GLY A 7 -29.32 11.18 -71.11
CA GLY A 7 -28.93 11.79 -69.83
C GLY A 7 -28.10 10.93 -68.89
N TYR A 8 -26.84 10.71 -69.23
CA TYR A 8 -25.78 10.58 -68.23
C TYR A 8 -25.75 11.87 -67.40
N SER A 9 -26.04 11.79 -66.10
CA SER A 9 -25.67 12.85 -65.14
C SER A 9 -24.58 12.31 -64.24
N PHE A 10 -23.35 12.64 -64.62
CA PHE A 10 -22.12 12.34 -63.90
C PHE A 10 -22.14 12.98 -62.51
N ASN A 11 -21.78 12.15 -61.53
CA ASN A 11 -21.06 12.48 -60.29
C ASN A 11 -21.06 13.96 -59.86
N LYS A 12 -21.90 14.26 -58.87
CA LYS A 12 -21.67 15.40 -57.97
C LYS A 12 -21.79 14.93 -56.53
N PHE A 13 -20.99 13.92 -56.16
CA PHE A 13 -20.73 13.65 -54.75
C PHE A 13 -19.82 14.76 -54.24
N LEU A 14 -20.46 15.69 -53.53
CA LEU A 14 -19.88 16.79 -52.80
C LEU A 14 -18.65 16.30 -52.01
N LEU A 15 -17.47 16.72 -52.45
CA LEU A 15 -16.35 17.02 -51.55
C LEU A 15 -16.85 18.10 -50.60
N LYS A 16 -17.50 17.67 -49.53
CA LYS A 16 -17.80 18.51 -48.39
C LYS A 16 -16.45 18.65 -47.69
N ASP A 17 -15.79 19.79 -47.94
CA ASP A 17 -14.55 20.17 -47.29
C ASP A 17 -14.70 19.96 -45.79
N THR A 18 -14.15 18.86 -45.29
CA THR A 18 -13.92 18.62 -43.88
C THR A 18 -12.81 19.58 -43.47
N LYS A 19 -13.17 20.85 -43.28
CA LYS A 19 -12.42 21.72 -42.36
C LYS A 19 -12.63 21.14 -40.97
N VAL A 20 -11.89 20.07 -40.67
CA VAL A 20 -11.68 19.61 -39.29
C VAL A 20 -11.04 20.80 -38.60
N SER A 21 -11.86 21.47 -37.78
CA SER A 21 -11.48 22.68 -37.06
C SER A 21 -10.28 22.35 -36.17
N GLU A 22 -9.17 23.07 -36.31
CA GLU A 22 -7.95 22.88 -35.50
C GLU A 22 -8.23 22.98 -33.98
N THR A 23 -9.37 23.59 -33.60
CA THR A 23 -9.88 23.62 -32.22
C THR A 23 -10.33 22.26 -31.70
N GLU A 24 -10.87 21.37 -32.54
CA GLU A 24 -11.37 20.04 -32.13
C GLU A 24 -10.21 19.05 -31.86
N ILE A 25 -9.07 19.28 -32.50
CA ILE A 25 -7.84 18.49 -32.31
C ILE A 25 -7.15 18.86 -30.99
N THR A 26 -7.21 20.13 -30.59
CA THR A 26 -6.58 20.61 -29.35
C THR A 26 -7.36 20.18 -28.10
N ASP A 27 -8.69 20.17 -28.16
CA ASP A 27 -9.54 19.69 -27.06
C ASP A 27 -9.39 18.18 -26.81
N ASN A 28 -9.29 17.37 -27.88
CA ASN A 28 -9.05 15.93 -27.76
C ASN A 28 -7.66 15.60 -27.18
N LYS A 29 -6.63 16.39 -27.52
CA LYS A 29 -5.30 16.25 -26.91
C LYS A 29 -5.31 16.62 -25.43
N ALA A 30 -6.02 17.69 -25.05
CA ALA A 30 -6.16 18.09 -23.66
C ALA A 30 -6.91 17.04 -22.82
N ALA A 31 -7.96 16.42 -23.37
CA ALA A 31 -8.68 15.32 -22.73
C ALA A 31 -7.79 14.08 -22.52
N HIS A 32 -6.98 13.72 -23.53
CA HIS A 32 -6.04 12.61 -23.41
C HIS A 32 -4.97 12.88 -22.34
N ILE A 33 -4.42 14.10 -22.27
CA ILE A 33 -3.42 14.47 -21.25
C ILE A 33 -4.02 14.39 -19.83
N ARG A 34 -5.24 14.91 -19.64
CA ARG A 34 -5.95 14.83 -18.34
C ARG A 34 -6.19 13.38 -17.91
N TYR A 35 -6.57 12.52 -18.84
CA TYR A 35 -6.76 11.09 -18.59
C TYR A 35 -5.45 10.40 -18.17
N GLN A 36 -4.33 10.69 -18.85
CA GLN A 36 -3.03 10.13 -18.49
C GLN A 36 -2.57 10.59 -17.10
N ILE A 37 -2.77 11.87 -16.75
CA ILE A 37 -2.45 12.40 -15.42
C ILE A 37 -3.29 11.69 -14.34
N MET A 38 -4.61 11.58 -14.53
CA MET A 38 -5.50 10.90 -13.58
C MET A 38 -5.11 9.43 -13.36
N LYS A 39 -4.76 8.72 -14.44
CA LYS A 39 -4.28 7.33 -14.37
C LYS A 39 -2.97 7.24 -13.59
N LEU A 40 -2.03 8.16 -13.82
CA LEU A 40 -0.75 8.18 -13.12
C LEU A 40 -0.92 8.45 -11.63
N SER A 41 -1.76 9.43 -11.27
CA SER A 41 -2.08 9.75 -9.87
C SER A 41 -2.73 8.57 -9.15
N LEU A 42 -3.66 7.87 -9.80
CA LEU A 42 -4.29 6.68 -9.22
C LEU A 42 -3.27 5.57 -8.95
N LEU A 43 -2.37 5.32 -9.90
CA LEU A 43 -1.30 4.32 -9.73
C LEU A 43 -0.37 4.70 -8.56
N PHE A 44 -0.03 5.98 -8.41
CA PHE A 44 0.81 6.44 -7.31
C PHE A 44 0.13 6.25 -5.95
N VAL A 45 -1.16 6.57 -5.83
CA VAL A 45 -1.94 6.36 -4.61
C VAL A 45 -2.03 4.87 -4.27
N LEU A 46 -2.31 4.02 -5.25
CA LEU A 46 -2.36 2.56 -5.06
C LEU A 46 -1.01 2.00 -4.59
N ALA A 47 0.11 2.45 -5.19
CA ALA A 47 1.44 2.03 -4.78
C ALA A 47 1.76 2.47 -3.32
N ALA A 48 1.41 3.70 -2.94
CA ALA A 48 1.60 4.20 -1.58
C ALA A 48 0.79 3.42 -0.53
N LEU A 49 -0.44 3.03 -0.88
CA LEU A 49 -1.29 2.20 -0.01
C LEU A 49 -0.72 0.79 0.18
N LEU A 50 -0.20 0.17 -0.89
CA LEU A 50 0.40 -1.17 -0.81
C LEU A 50 1.65 -1.19 0.08
N LEU A 51 2.51 -0.17 0.00
CA LEU A 51 3.72 -0.06 0.81
C LEU A 51 3.43 0.22 2.31
N SER A 52 2.28 0.83 2.61
CA SER A 52 1.91 1.13 4.01
C SER A 52 1.38 -0.10 4.76
N CYS A 53 0.82 -1.09 4.06
CA CYS A 53 0.26 -2.28 4.68
C CYS A 53 1.31 -3.35 5.04
N THR A 54 2.41 -3.45 4.28
CA THR A 54 3.40 -4.53 4.47
C THR A 54 4.19 -4.39 5.77
N ASN A 55 4.55 -3.16 6.16
CA ASN A 55 5.42 -2.93 7.31
C ASN A 55 4.76 -3.24 8.67
N GLN A 56 3.43 -3.26 8.75
CA GLN A 56 2.76 -3.54 10.02
C GLN A 56 2.78 -5.02 10.42
N MET A 57 3.01 -5.91 9.45
CA MET A 57 3.08 -7.37 9.67
C MET A 57 4.50 -7.92 9.77
N ASP A 58 5.52 -7.08 9.63
CA ASP A 58 6.92 -7.50 9.69
C ASP A 58 7.38 -7.69 11.15
N GLY A 59 7.10 -8.87 11.71
CA GLY A 59 7.52 -9.25 13.07
C GLY A 59 9.03 -9.32 13.23
N ALA A 60 9.74 -9.84 12.22
CA ALA A 60 11.20 -9.95 12.23
C ALA A 60 11.88 -8.57 12.20
N GLY A 61 11.40 -7.65 11.36
CA GLY A 61 11.90 -6.27 11.32
C GLY A 61 11.63 -5.49 12.62
N ALA A 62 10.48 -5.75 13.26
CA ALA A 62 10.20 -5.22 14.59
C ALA A 62 11.15 -5.79 15.65
N ALA A 63 11.44 -7.10 15.61
CA ALA A 63 12.41 -7.73 16.51
C ALA A 63 13.82 -7.17 16.31
N LYS A 64 14.26 -6.96 15.07
CA LYS A 64 15.55 -6.30 14.79
C LYS A 64 15.65 -4.94 15.48
N GLN A 65 14.62 -4.10 15.35
CA GLN A 65 14.58 -2.79 16.02
C GLN A 65 14.57 -2.92 17.54
N TYR A 66 13.86 -3.92 18.08
CA TYR A 66 13.92 -4.23 19.51
C TYR A 66 15.35 -4.53 19.96
N CYS A 67 16.03 -5.43 19.25
CA CYS A 67 17.41 -5.84 19.56
C CYS A 67 18.38 -4.67 19.55
N GLU A 68 18.28 -3.81 18.53
CA GLU A 68 19.10 -2.60 18.41
C GLU A 68 18.82 -1.64 19.58
N CYS A 69 17.55 -1.44 19.92
CA CYS A 69 17.15 -0.61 21.06
C CYS A 69 17.67 -1.17 22.39
N MET A 70 17.59 -2.48 22.62
CA MET A 70 18.06 -3.12 23.86
C MET A 70 19.56 -2.89 24.05
N LYS A 71 20.35 -3.08 22.98
CA LYS A 71 21.79 -2.81 22.98
C LYS A 71 22.10 -1.35 23.28
N LEU A 72 21.39 -0.41 22.63
CA LEU A 72 21.58 1.03 22.84
C LEU A 72 21.25 1.46 24.28
N ASN A 73 20.30 0.80 24.92
CA ASN A 73 19.89 1.06 26.31
C ASN A 73 20.65 0.19 27.33
N LYS A 74 21.77 -0.42 26.96
CA LYS A 74 22.64 -1.22 27.84
C LYS A 74 21.88 -2.33 28.58
N SER A 75 21.13 -3.15 27.85
CA SER A 75 20.33 -4.24 28.43
C SER A 75 21.11 -5.18 29.36
N ASP A 76 22.42 -5.33 29.16
CA ASP A 76 23.28 -6.20 29.97
C ASP A 76 23.44 -5.66 31.41
N GLU A 77 23.31 -4.35 31.61
CA GLU A 77 23.40 -3.69 32.91
C GLU A 77 22.02 -3.29 33.45
N GLN A 78 21.10 -2.89 32.56
CA GLN A 78 19.83 -2.26 32.91
C GLN A 78 18.65 -2.88 32.15
N TYR A 79 18.55 -4.20 32.17
CA TYR A 79 17.52 -4.95 31.42
C TYR A 79 16.10 -4.39 31.62
N GLY A 80 15.67 -4.15 32.86
CA GLY A 80 14.30 -3.70 33.13
C GLY A 80 13.97 -2.33 32.53
N TYR A 81 14.94 -1.41 32.57
CA TYR A 81 14.81 -0.09 31.94
C TYR A 81 14.80 -0.21 30.41
N ALA A 82 15.78 -0.92 29.84
CA ALA A 82 15.89 -1.15 28.40
C ALA A 82 14.61 -1.83 27.85
N TYR A 83 14.14 -2.88 28.52
CA TYR A 83 12.90 -3.58 28.18
C TYR A 83 11.71 -2.62 28.15
N THR A 84 11.56 -1.78 29.17
CA THR A 84 10.43 -0.86 29.29
C THR A 84 10.43 0.17 28.16
N VAL A 85 11.57 0.80 27.91
CA VAL A 85 11.71 1.80 26.85
C VAL A 85 11.49 1.17 25.48
N CYS A 86 12.18 0.07 25.18
CA CYS A 86 12.14 -0.55 23.87
C CYS A 86 10.78 -1.19 23.55
N SER A 87 10.13 -1.81 24.54
CA SER A 87 8.77 -2.34 24.36
C SER A 87 7.76 -1.23 24.14
N ALA A 88 7.89 -0.10 24.85
CA ALA A 88 7.00 1.05 24.67
C ALA A 88 7.14 1.66 23.26
N GLU A 89 8.36 1.80 22.74
CA GLU A 89 8.60 2.30 21.38
C GLU A 89 7.99 1.36 20.31
N LEU A 90 8.15 0.05 20.46
CA LEU A 90 7.53 -0.90 19.55
C LEU A 90 6.00 -0.90 19.62
N ALA A 91 5.42 -0.80 20.81
CA ALA A 91 3.98 -0.71 20.99
C ALA A 91 3.38 0.54 20.32
N LYS A 92 4.13 1.65 20.24
CA LYS A 92 3.70 2.82 19.47
C LYS A 92 3.68 2.54 17.96
N LYS A 93 4.68 1.82 17.45
CA LYS A 93 4.91 1.65 16.00
C LYS A 93 4.17 0.47 15.38
N TYR A 94 4.04 -0.64 16.09
CA TYR A 94 3.51 -1.90 15.57
C TYR A 94 2.19 -2.27 16.25
N ARG A 95 1.10 -2.29 15.47
CA ARG A 95 -0.24 -2.62 15.96
C ARG A 95 -0.29 -3.99 16.64
N TYR A 96 0.26 -5.02 16.00
CA TYR A 96 0.21 -6.39 16.53
C TYR A 96 1.11 -6.56 17.76
N TYR A 97 2.25 -5.87 17.81
CA TYR A 97 3.05 -5.80 19.04
C TYR A 97 2.29 -5.12 20.18
N ARG A 98 1.54 -4.04 19.90
CA ARG A 98 0.71 -3.37 20.91
C ARG A 98 -0.35 -4.29 21.48
N ILE A 99 -1.04 -5.05 20.63
CA ILE A 99 -2.05 -6.03 21.05
C ILE A 99 -1.41 -7.05 21.98
N PHE A 100 -0.28 -7.63 21.58
CA PHE A 100 0.48 -8.56 22.41
C PHE A 100 0.91 -7.93 23.74
N TYR A 101 1.45 -6.70 23.71
CA TYR A 101 1.89 -5.99 24.91
C TYR A 101 0.74 -5.80 25.91
N ILE A 102 -0.45 -5.42 25.44
CA ILE A 102 -1.65 -5.33 26.28
C ILE A 102 -2.03 -6.71 26.81
N ASP A 103 -2.05 -7.74 25.96
CA ASP A 103 -2.41 -9.10 26.34
C ASP A 103 -1.48 -9.70 27.41
N THR A 104 -0.19 -9.35 27.40
CA THR A 104 0.74 -9.75 28.48
C THR A 104 0.39 -9.15 29.85
N LYS A 105 -0.40 -8.06 29.88
CA LYS A 105 -0.87 -7.41 31.11
C LYS A 105 -2.29 -7.83 31.46
N ASP A 106 -3.14 -8.01 30.45
CA ASP A 106 -4.53 -8.42 30.56
C ASP A 106 -4.77 -9.66 29.70
N LYS A 107 -4.65 -10.83 30.34
CA LYS A 107 -4.67 -12.15 29.69
C LYS A 107 -5.99 -12.50 29.00
N GLU A 108 -7.03 -11.67 29.17
CA GLU A 108 -8.33 -11.86 28.53
C GLU A 108 -8.49 -10.99 27.28
N PHE A 109 -7.60 -10.02 27.05
CA PHE A 109 -7.73 -9.08 25.93
C PHE A 109 -7.73 -9.81 24.59
N ASN A 110 -6.77 -10.71 24.35
CA ASN A 110 -6.65 -11.41 23.07
C ASN A 110 -7.81 -12.39 22.82
N VAL A 111 -8.39 -12.98 23.87
CA VAL A 111 -9.54 -13.91 23.77
C VAL A 111 -10.78 -13.21 23.20
N ASN A 112 -10.93 -11.92 23.48
CA ASN A 112 -12.05 -11.10 23.03
C ASN A 112 -11.86 -10.50 21.61
N LEU A 113 -10.71 -10.72 20.97
CA LEU A 113 -10.45 -10.21 19.62
C LEU A 113 -11.06 -11.12 18.53
N PRO A 114 -11.39 -10.57 17.34
CA PRO A 114 -11.76 -11.38 16.18
C PRO A 114 -10.64 -12.37 15.81
N GLN A 115 -11.01 -13.59 15.39
CA GLN A 115 -10.05 -14.66 15.04
C GLN A 115 -8.97 -14.17 14.06
N ALA A 116 -9.35 -13.47 12.99
CA ALA A 116 -8.39 -12.96 12.00
C ALA A 116 -7.35 -11.99 12.61
N THR A 117 -7.73 -11.23 13.64
CA THR A 117 -6.80 -10.34 14.36
C THR A 117 -5.87 -11.16 15.27
N ARG A 118 -6.40 -12.20 15.93
CA ARG A 118 -5.57 -13.13 16.72
C ARG A 118 -4.54 -13.83 15.86
N ASP A 119 -4.96 -14.39 14.73
CA ASP A 119 -4.07 -15.10 13.81
C ASP A 119 -2.95 -14.18 13.29
N SER A 120 -3.30 -12.94 12.92
CA SER A 120 -2.33 -11.94 12.49
C SER A 120 -1.37 -11.54 13.62
N THR A 121 -1.87 -11.43 14.85
CA THR A 121 -1.06 -11.13 16.04
C THR A 121 -0.11 -12.28 16.34
N ASN A 122 -0.61 -13.52 16.35
CA ASN A 122 0.16 -14.73 16.62
C ASN A 122 1.26 -14.92 15.58
N ARG A 123 0.96 -14.70 14.29
CA ARG A 123 1.96 -14.74 13.22
C ARG A 123 3.05 -13.69 13.45
N PHE A 124 2.66 -12.44 13.67
CA PHE A 124 3.60 -11.35 13.92
C PHE A 124 4.50 -11.64 15.13
N ILE A 125 3.93 -12.14 16.23
CA ILE A 125 4.67 -12.45 17.46
C ILE A 125 5.55 -13.69 17.29
N GLY A 126 5.11 -14.69 16.52
CA GLY A 126 5.95 -15.82 16.12
C GLY A 126 7.22 -15.34 15.42
N ASP A 127 7.06 -14.60 14.33
CA ASP A 127 8.19 -14.03 13.56
C ASP A 127 9.10 -13.15 14.44
N PHE A 128 8.51 -12.36 15.35
CA PHE A 128 9.24 -11.52 16.28
C PHE A 128 10.10 -12.34 17.26
N LEU A 129 9.49 -13.34 17.91
CA LEU A 129 10.17 -14.16 18.92
C LEU A 129 11.24 -15.04 18.28
N ASP A 130 10.96 -15.62 17.11
CA ASP A 130 11.92 -16.43 16.37
C ASP A 130 13.18 -15.63 16.03
N TYR A 131 13.01 -14.41 15.49
CA TYR A 131 14.14 -13.52 15.20
C TYR A 131 14.89 -13.14 16.48
N ARG A 132 14.17 -12.72 17.53
CA ARG A 132 14.77 -12.29 18.80
C ARG A 132 15.62 -13.38 19.43
N ASN A 133 15.10 -14.61 19.44
CA ASN A 133 15.78 -15.77 20.03
C ASN A 133 16.98 -16.19 19.18
N ALA A 134 16.86 -16.20 17.84
CA ALA A 134 17.96 -16.52 16.94
C ALA A 134 19.15 -15.52 17.05
N ASN A 135 18.89 -14.29 17.47
CA ASN A 135 19.88 -13.22 17.56
C ASN A 135 20.31 -12.85 19.00
N ASN A 136 19.89 -13.63 20.01
CA ASN A 136 20.24 -13.43 21.42
C ASN A 136 20.08 -11.97 21.90
N CYS A 137 18.96 -11.35 21.56
CA CYS A 137 18.83 -9.90 21.69
C CYS A 137 18.69 -9.36 23.12
N ALA A 138 18.49 -10.25 24.09
CA ALA A 138 18.66 -10.07 25.53
C ALA A 138 18.42 -11.45 26.18
N PRO A 139 18.93 -11.71 27.40
CA PRO A 139 18.61 -12.94 28.14
C PRO A 139 17.12 -13.09 28.47
#